data_AF-A0A7S0VPM3-F1
#
_entry.id   AF-A0A7S0VPM3-F1
#
_cell.length_a   1.000
_cell.length_b   1.000
_cell.length_c   1.000
_cell.angle_alpha   90.00
_cell.angle_beta   90.00
_cell.angle_gamma   90.00
#
_symmetry.space_group_name_H-M   'P 1'
#
loop_
_entity.id
_entity.type
_entity.pdbx_description
1 polymer ?
#
loop_
_entity_poly.entity_id
_entity_poly.type
_entity_poly.pdbx_seq_one_letter_code
_entity_poly.pdbx_strand_id
1 'polypeptide(L)'
;DEAGEGASASRPKFEGLICEMETLIEELGGSVFPKLNWSCPRDATWINAGENTKCLSPGEVCLLLKSSDLIVHDLCHAFDCCVGTGLDSDNPPTGELVEQSRSTSPKPPRAYLALRKWYDIKPSMEFR
;
A
#
# COMPACT_ATOMS: atom_id res chain seq x y z
N ASP A 1 13.78 -10.86 -42.75
CA ASP A 1 14.82 -10.52 -41.77
C ASP A 1 14.65 -9.10 -41.29
N GLU A 2 14.34 -8.92 -40.00
CA GLU A 2 15.13 -8.13 -39.04
C GLU A 2 14.41 -8.23 -37.69
N ALA A 3 15.00 -9.04 -36.81
CA ALA A 3 14.59 -9.25 -35.44
C ALA A 3 15.02 -8.04 -34.59
N GLY A 4 14.06 -7.29 -34.07
CA GLY A 4 14.27 -6.34 -32.98
C GLY A 4 13.91 -7.01 -31.65
N GLU A 5 14.79 -7.87 -31.15
CA GLU A 5 14.65 -8.51 -29.84
C GLU A 5 14.90 -7.46 -28.76
N GLY A 6 13.83 -6.80 -28.30
CA GLY A 6 13.87 -5.85 -27.21
C GLY A 6 14.36 -6.54 -25.94
N ALA A 7 15.53 -6.13 -25.46
CA ALA A 7 16.15 -6.64 -24.24
C ALA A 7 15.11 -6.72 -23.10
N SER A 8 14.75 -7.93 -22.68
CA SER A 8 13.79 -8.12 -21.60
C SER A 8 14.43 -7.63 -20.30
N ALA A 9 14.02 -6.45 -19.82
CA ALA A 9 14.39 -6.01 -18.49
C ALA A 9 13.99 -7.10 -17.48
N SER A 10 14.95 -7.66 -16.75
CA SER A 10 14.69 -8.69 -15.75
C SER A 10 13.74 -8.11 -14.70
N ARG A 11 12.60 -8.78 -14.48
CA ARG A 11 11.63 -8.32 -13.49
C ARG A 11 12.30 -8.35 -12.11
N PRO A 12 12.16 -7.29 -11.29
CA PRO A 12 12.71 -7.30 -9.96
C PRO A 12 12.07 -8.46 -9.17
N LYS A 13 12.91 -9.23 -8.49
CA LYS A 13 12.49 -10.31 -7.60
C LYS A 13 12.65 -9.86 -6.16
N PHE A 14 11.70 -10.23 -5.32
CA PHE A 14 11.65 -9.84 -3.91
C PHE A 14 11.66 -11.07 -3.01
N GLU A 15 12.52 -12.05 -3.29
CA GLU A 15 12.54 -13.36 -2.63
C GLU A 15 12.67 -13.24 -1.10
N GLY A 16 13.51 -12.32 -0.60
CA GLY A 16 13.64 -12.06 0.83
C GLY A 16 12.34 -11.57 1.50
N LEU A 17 11.63 -10.65 0.83
CA LEU A 17 10.34 -10.15 1.32
C LEU A 17 9.27 -11.26 1.31
N ILE A 18 9.24 -12.08 0.26
CA ILE A 18 8.30 -13.19 0.16
C ILE A 18 8.54 -14.20 1.28
N CYS A 19 9.80 -14.58 1.53
CA CYS A 19 10.16 -15.48 2.63
C CYS A 19 9.81 -14.91 4.01
N GLU A 20 10.03 -13.61 4.23
CA GLU A 20 9.62 -12.92 5.46
C GLU A 20 8.09 -12.96 5.64
N MET A 21 7.33 -12.73 4.57
CA MET A 21 5.87 -12.82 4.60
C MET A 21 5.38 -14.24 4.90
N GLU A 22 5.98 -15.27 4.29
CA GLU A 22 5.65 -16.68 4.56
C GLU A 22 5.84 -17.01 6.03
N THR A 23 7.01 -16.66 6.58
CA THR A 23 7.34 -16.86 7.99
C THR A 23 6.32 -16.16 8.91
N LEU A 24 6.03 -14.88 8.66
CA LEU A 24 5.07 -14.12 9.46
C LEU A 24 3.64 -14.67 9.36
N ILE A 25 3.22 -15.16 8.18
CA ILE A 25 1.90 -15.78 8.02
C ILE A 25 1.81 -17.04 8.87
N GLU A 26 2.84 -17.89 8.86
CA GLU A 26 2.91 -19.08 9.71
C GLU A 26 2.88 -18.72 11.20
N GLU A 27 3.72 -17.77 11.65
CA GLU A 27 3.78 -17.30 13.03
C GLU A 27 2.44 -16.71 13.52
N LEU A 28 1.69 -16.05 12.62
CA LEU A 28 0.38 -15.47 12.92
C LEU A 28 -0.77 -16.49 12.83
N GLY A 29 -0.48 -17.78 12.66
CA GLY A 29 -1.47 -18.86 12.66
C GLY A 29 -2.05 -19.19 11.29
N GLY A 30 -1.30 -18.93 10.22
CA GLY A 30 -1.62 -19.32 8.84
C GLY A 30 -2.69 -18.47 8.16
N SER A 31 -3.16 -17.39 8.80
CA SER A 31 -4.17 -16.50 8.23
C SER A 31 -3.98 -15.08 8.74
N VAL A 32 -3.83 -14.15 7.80
CA VAL A 32 -3.58 -12.74 8.11
C VAL A 32 -4.52 -11.84 7.32
N PHE A 33 -4.56 -10.54 7.65
CA PHE A 33 -4.97 -9.50 6.71
C PHE A 33 -3.86 -8.45 6.59
N PRO A 34 -3.54 -7.98 5.39
CA PRO A 34 -2.52 -6.97 5.18
C PRO A 34 -3.09 -5.55 5.34
N LYS A 35 -2.24 -4.62 5.78
CA LYS A 35 -2.49 -3.18 5.64
C LYS A 35 -1.18 -2.43 5.42
N LEU A 36 -1.28 -1.23 4.84
CA LEU A 36 -0.16 -0.29 4.84
C LEU A 36 -0.23 0.64 6.06
N ASN A 37 0.51 1.74 6.02
CA ASN A 37 0.62 2.72 7.10
C ASN A 37 -0.74 3.11 7.68
N TRP A 38 -1.74 3.40 6.82
CA TRP A 38 -3.03 3.92 7.25
C TRP A 38 -4.16 2.94 6.96
N SER A 39 -4.25 2.47 5.73
CA SER A 39 -5.45 1.82 5.19
C SER A 39 -5.33 0.31 5.09
N CYS A 40 -6.46 -0.35 5.36
CA CYS A 40 -6.71 -1.77 5.04
C CYS A 40 -7.40 -1.85 3.66
N PRO A 41 -7.05 -2.82 2.78
CA PRO A 41 -7.57 -2.95 1.41
C PRO A 41 -9.01 -3.52 1.36
N ARG A 42 -9.92 -2.93 2.15
CA ARG A 42 -11.31 -3.41 2.32
C ARG A 42 -12.20 -3.14 1.10
N ASP A 43 -11.79 -2.24 0.22
CA ASP A 43 -12.41 -1.93 -1.07
C ASP A 43 -12.10 -3.00 -2.14
N ALA A 44 -11.08 -3.82 -1.91
CA ALA A 44 -10.63 -4.86 -2.84
C ALA A 44 -11.06 -6.28 -2.43
N THR A 45 -11.97 -6.45 -1.48
CA THR A 45 -12.36 -7.78 -0.99
C THR A 45 -12.93 -8.69 -2.07
N TRP A 46 -13.50 -8.11 -3.13
CA TRP A 46 -14.04 -8.80 -4.30
C TRP A 46 -12.99 -9.63 -5.06
N ILE A 47 -11.68 -9.36 -4.90
CA ILE A 47 -10.63 -10.12 -5.59
C ILE A 47 -10.36 -11.48 -4.92
N ASN A 48 -10.73 -11.63 -3.64
CA ASN A 48 -10.53 -12.85 -2.88
C ASN A 48 -11.79 -13.71 -2.90
N ALA A 49 -11.62 -15.04 -2.97
CA ALA A 49 -12.74 -15.99 -3.00
C ALA A 49 -13.65 -15.93 -1.75
N GLY A 50 -13.13 -15.46 -0.61
CA GLY A 50 -13.88 -15.31 0.63
C GLY A 50 -14.60 -13.97 0.78
N GLU A 51 -14.53 -13.08 -0.23
CA GLU A 51 -15.09 -11.71 -0.19
C GLU A 51 -14.66 -10.92 1.06
N ASN A 52 -13.44 -11.17 1.53
CA ASN A 52 -12.87 -10.55 2.72
C ASN A 52 -11.36 -10.32 2.55
N THR A 53 -10.73 -9.68 3.55
CA THR A 53 -9.31 -9.32 3.49
C THR A 53 -8.37 -10.39 4.04
N LYS A 54 -8.87 -11.62 4.28
CA LYS A 54 -8.06 -12.76 4.71
C LYS A 54 -7.11 -13.17 3.59
N CYS A 55 -5.86 -13.38 3.94
CA CYS A 55 -4.82 -13.92 3.08
C CYS A 55 -4.13 -15.11 3.78
N LEU A 56 -3.83 -16.14 2.99
CA LEU A 56 -3.17 -17.38 3.39
C LEU A 56 -1.74 -17.49 2.82
N SER A 57 -1.41 -16.68 1.82
CA SER A 57 -0.11 -16.71 1.14
C SER A 57 0.36 -15.30 0.78
N PRO A 58 1.67 -15.10 0.53
CA PRO A 58 2.18 -13.83 0.03
C PRO A 58 1.56 -13.41 -1.30
N GLY A 59 1.23 -14.38 -2.16
CA GLY A 59 0.57 -14.12 -3.44
C GLY A 59 -0.79 -13.44 -3.26
N GLU A 60 -1.60 -13.93 -2.33
CA GLU A 60 -2.89 -13.32 -1.98
C GLU A 60 -2.72 -11.93 -1.37
N VAL A 61 -1.72 -11.75 -0.49
CA VAL A 61 -1.41 -10.43 0.07
C VAL A 61 -1.07 -9.42 -1.04
N CYS A 62 -0.18 -9.80 -1.95
CA CYS A 62 0.21 -8.93 -3.06
C CYS A 62 -0.96 -8.65 -4.00
N LEU A 63 -1.80 -9.64 -4.31
CA LEU A 63 -2.96 -9.48 -5.17
C LEU A 63 -3.98 -8.50 -4.57
N LEU A 64 -4.29 -8.67 -3.28
CA LEU A 64 -5.25 -7.82 -2.57
C LEU A 64 -4.76 -6.37 -2.48
N LEU A 65 -3.51 -6.15 -2.09
CA LEU A 65 -2.92 -4.80 -2.00
C LEU A 65 -2.89 -4.10 -3.35
N LYS A 66 -2.55 -4.83 -4.43
CA LYS A 66 -2.48 -4.25 -5.78
C LYS A 66 -3.83 -3.88 -6.37
N SER A 67 -4.92 -4.43 -5.84
CA SER A 67 -6.27 -4.24 -6.36
C SER A 67 -7.06 -3.16 -5.60
N SER A 68 -6.45 -2.49 -4.63
CA SER A 68 -7.11 -1.54 -3.71
C SER A 68 -6.74 -0.08 -4.01
N ASP A 69 -7.75 0.76 -4.19
CA ASP A 69 -7.61 2.21 -4.35
C ASP A 69 -7.22 2.88 -3.02
N LEU A 70 -7.64 2.30 -1.89
CA LEU A 70 -7.19 2.76 -0.56
C LEU A 70 -5.68 2.59 -0.38
N ILE A 71 -5.11 1.52 -0.92
CA ILE A 71 -3.65 1.30 -0.89
C ILE A 71 -2.94 2.26 -1.85
N VAL A 72 -3.53 2.54 -3.01
CA VAL A 72 -3.01 3.59 -3.92
C VAL A 72 -3.03 4.95 -3.23
N HIS A 73 -4.10 5.29 -2.50
CA HIS A 73 -4.18 6.52 -1.74
C HIS A 73 -3.07 6.60 -0.67
N ASP A 74 -2.86 5.54 0.10
CA ASP A 74 -1.77 5.49 1.10
C ASP A 74 -0.38 5.76 0.49
N LEU A 75 -0.11 5.29 -0.73
CA LEU A 75 1.19 5.42 -1.38
C LEU A 75 1.38 6.73 -2.15
N CYS A 76 0.31 7.29 -2.70
CA CYS A 76 0.38 8.41 -3.65
C CYS A 76 -0.24 9.70 -3.12
N HIS A 77 -1.20 9.61 -2.19
CA HIS A 77 -2.09 10.71 -1.82
C HIS A 77 -2.19 10.96 -0.31
N ALA A 78 -1.39 10.26 0.51
CA ALA A 78 -1.49 10.29 1.96
C ALA A 78 -1.40 11.70 2.59
N PHE A 79 -0.73 12.64 1.91
CA PHE A 79 -0.50 14.00 2.41
C PHE A 79 -1.17 15.09 1.56
N ASP A 80 -2.06 14.73 0.61
CA ASP A 80 -2.72 15.69 -0.30
C ASP A 80 -3.52 16.77 0.45
N CYS A 81 -4.05 16.42 1.63
CA CYS A 81 -4.85 17.30 2.47
C CYS A 81 -4.04 17.97 3.60
N CYS A 82 -2.72 17.73 3.69
CA CYS A 82 -1.89 18.37 4.70
C CYS A 82 -1.55 19.80 4.27
N VAL A 83 -1.75 20.77 5.16
CA VAL A 83 -1.16 22.09 5.00
C VAL A 83 0.36 21.94 5.08
N GLY A 84 1.06 22.27 4.01
CA GLY A 84 2.52 22.15 3.97
C GLY A 84 3.13 22.98 5.10
N THR A 85 3.73 22.34 6.10
CA THR A 85 4.79 23.01 6.86
C THR A 85 5.97 22.99 5.93
N GLY A 86 6.36 24.15 5.39
CA GLY A 86 7.45 24.30 4.42
C GLY A 86 8.80 23.85 4.96
N LEU A 87 8.98 22.55 5.14
CA LEU A 87 10.18 21.94 5.71
C LEU A 87 11.20 21.55 4.63
N ASP A 88 10.91 21.84 3.37
CA ASP A 88 11.86 21.70 2.26
C ASP A 88 12.02 23.02 1.48
N SER A 89 12.32 24.14 2.15
CA SER A 89 13.09 25.25 1.56
C SER A 89 13.43 26.31 2.60
N ASP A 90 14.68 26.77 2.62
CA ASP A 90 15.19 27.96 3.33
C ASP A 90 14.55 29.28 2.83
N ASN A 91 13.23 29.36 2.71
CA ASN A 91 12.55 30.58 2.28
C ASN A 91 11.27 30.81 3.10
N PRO A 92 11.12 31.96 3.80
CA PRO A 92 9.93 32.27 4.57
C PRO A 92 8.73 32.49 3.62
N PRO A 93 7.49 32.16 4.05
CA PRO A 93 6.31 32.36 3.25
C PRO A 93 6.02 33.87 3.15
N THR A 94 6.42 34.48 2.04
CA THR A 94 5.88 35.77 1.62
C THR A 94 4.52 35.49 0.98
N GLY A 95 3.48 36.10 1.54
CA GLY A 95 2.10 35.86 1.16
C GLY A 95 1.80 36.32 -0.26
N GLU A 96 2.01 35.44 -1.23
CA GLU A 96 1.41 35.56 -2.55
C GLU A 96 0.81 34.21 -2.97
N LEU A 97 -0.43 34.31 -3.46
CA LEU A 97 -1.20 33.22 -4.06
C LEU A 97 -0.49 32.76 -5.32
N VAL A 98 0.37 31.75 -5.22
CA VAL A 98 0.96 31.09 -6.39
C VAL A 98 -0.02 30.04 -6.90
N GLU A 99 -0.87 30.44 -7.84
CA GLU A 99 -1.49 29.49 -8.77
C GLU A 99 -0.40 28.82 -9.63
N GLN A 100 -0.57 27.52 -9.88
CA GLN A 100 0.13 26.74 -10.91
C GLN A 100 1.59 26.35 -10.63
N SER A 101 1.73 25.31 -9.81
CA SER A 101 2.64 24.21 -10.12
C SER A 101 1.91 22.92 -9.82
N ARG A 102 2.00 21.92 -10.71
CA ARG A 102 1.47 20.57 -10.46
C ARG A 102 2.18 20.02 -9.23
N SER A 103 1.63 20.29 -8.04
CA SER A 103 2.15 19.86 -6.77
C SER A 103 2.00 18.34 -6.71
N THR A 104 3.03 17.60 -7.07
CA THR A 104 3.18 16.24 -6.54
C THR A 104 3.26 16.42 -5.04
N SER A 105 2.15 16.11 -4.37
CA SER A 105 2.09 16.02 -2.93
C SER A 105 3.25 15.15 -2.41
N PRO A 106 3.77 15.45 -1.22
CA PRO A 106 4.84 14.66 -0.67
C PRO A 106 4.34 13.21 -0.50
N LYS A 107 5.00 12.26 -1.16
CA LYS A 107 4.76 10.83 -0.93
C LYS A 107 5.28 10.44 0.44
N PRO A 108 4.73 9.40 1.10
CA PRO A 108 5.31 8.89 2.33
C PRO A 108 6.78 8.51 2.14
N PRO A 109 7.70 8.97 3.01
CA PRO A 109 9.13 8.66 2.89
C PRO A 109 9.41 7.16 3.07
N ARG A 110 8.50 6.46 3.77
CA ARG A 110 8.58 5.02 3.97
C ARG A 110 7.18 4.40 4.06
N ALA A 111 6.98 3.34 3.29
CA ALA A 111 5.83 2.46 3.42
C ALA A 111 6.17 1.27 4.33
N TYR A 112 5.21 0.86 5.14
CA TYR A 112 5.29 -0.31 6.01
C TYR A 112 4.18 -1.28 5.63
N LEU A 113 4.54 -2.55 5.43
CA LEU A 113 3.57 -3.63 5.32
C LEU A 113 3.34 -4.21 6.72
N ALA A 114 2.12 -4.08 7.24
CA ALA A 114 1.72 -4.74 8.48
C ALA A 114 0.84 -5.95 8.16
N LEU A 115 1.28 -7.14 8.58
CA LEU A 115 0.47 -8.35 8.59
C LEU A 115 -0.13 -8.52 9.98
N ARG A 116 -1.45 -8.61 10.05
CA ARG A 116 -2.17 -8.83 11.31
C ARG A 116 -2.86 -10.18 11.26
N LYS A 117 -2.82 -10.91 12.37
CA LYS A 117 -3.55 -12.17 12.52
C LYS A 117 -5.04 -11.96 12.19
N TRP A 118 -5.57 -12.80 11.32
CA TRP A 118 -6.97 -12.78 10.93
C TRP A 118 -7.86 -13.34 12.03
N TYR A 119 -9.00 -12.68 12.24
CA TYR A 119 -10.08 -13.15 13.09
C TYR A 119 -11.41 -12.91 12.38
N ASP A 120 -12.36 -13.81 12.59
CA ASP A 120 -13.74 -13.61 12.14
C ASP A 120 -14.46 -12.67 13.12
N ILE A 121 -14.35 -11.37 12.85
CA ILE A 121 -14.93 -10.31 13.68
C ILE A 121 -16.35 -10.05 13.21
N LYS A 122 -17.31 -10.03 14.15
CA LYS A 122 -18.69 -9.64 13.87
C LYS A 122 -18.76 -8.13 13.67
N PRO A 123 -19.14 -7.63 12.48
CA PRO A 123 -19.17 -6.18 12.22
C PRO A 123 -20.08 -5.40 13.17
N SER A 124 -21.13 -6.05 13.70
CA SER A 124 -22.06 -5.45 14.67
C SER A 124 -21.41 -5.09 16.03
N MET A 125 -20.19 -5.55 16.28
CA MET A 125 -19.43 -5.29 17.50
C MET A 125 -18.30 -4.27 17.29
N GLU A 126 -18.23 -3.65 16.11
CA GLU A 126 -17.26 -2.60 15.79
C GLU A 126 -17.83 -1.22 16.15
N PHE A 127 -17.00 -0.38 16.74
CA PHE A 127 -17.32 1.01 17.11
C PHE A 127 -16.23 1.93 16.55
N ARG A 128 -16.61 3.14 16.15
CA ARG A 128 -15.68 4.16 15.63
C ARG A 128 -15.60 5.36 16.55
#